data_AF-A0A951U6I4-F1
#
_entry.id   AF-A0A951U6I4-F1
#
_cell.length_a   1.000
_cell.length_b   1.000
_cell.length_c   1.000
_cell.angle_alpha   90.00
_cell.angle_beta   90.00
_cell.angle_gamma   90.00
#
_symmetry.space_group_name_H-M   'P 1'
#
loop_
_entity.id
_entity.type
_entity.pdbx_description
1 polymer ?
#
loop_
_entity_poly.entity_id
_entity_poly.type
_entity_poly.pdbx_seq_one_letter_code
_entity_poly.pdbx_strand_id
1 'polypeptide(L)'
;MQNQETQLPGSNVLNHLQANAQAGGNSPVPPVAPASVVAPRSRYSQILESPELDTLTPIQKEFLKERWQEQISWFSRRAKQNQNWYNRIRLTTIIGSIVVPALLSWGSVPLTAFLVSPPPSPEFGSPTAQPRLSITDPAMQHQLQLYRAALITGVGLSQLVAICAAVEQFFKFGDRWRHYRRSAELLKTHGWQFFELTGPYAPYSQNGKHTEAFHLFASQIEEIIQSDVDGYVSQITIPKPFVREDR
;
A
#
# COMPACT_ATOMS: atom_id res chain seq x y z
N MET A 1 -22.76 -49.25 9.71
CA MET A 1 -21.30 -49.10 9.92
C MET A 1 -20.74 -48.49 8.65
N GLN A 2 -20.50 -47.19 8.65
CA GLN A 2 -20.11 -46.43 7.46
C GLN A 2 -18.74 -45.81 7.74
N ASN A 3 -17.73 -46.34 7.07
CA ASN A 3 -16.32 -45.98 7.27
C ASN A 3 -16.09 -44.53 6.83
N GLN A 4 -15.65 -43.67 7.75
CA GLN A 4 -15.05 -42.39 7.42
C GLN A 4 -13.57 -42.62 7.09
N GLU A 5 -13.20 -42.41 5.84
CA GLU A 5 -11.81 -42.30 5.43
C GLU A 5 -11.20 -41.04 6.06
N THR A 6 -10.17 -41.25 6.88
CA THR A 6 -9.34 -40.22 7.49
C THR A 6 -8.61 -39.44 6.39
N GLN A 7 -9.16 -38.30 5.99
CA GLN A 7 -8.50 -37.37 5.08
C GLN A 7 -7.23 -36.82 5.75
N LEU A 8 -6.06 -37.23 5.27
CA LEU A 8 -4.76 -36.82 5.80
C LEU A 8 -4.58 -35.30 5.71
N PRO A 9 -4.05 -34.63 6.75
CA PRO A 9 -3.94 -33.17 6.85
C PRO A 9 -2.88 -32.53 5.93
N GLY A 10 -2.44 -33.22 4.87
CA GLY A 10 -1.40 -32.75 3.95
C GLY A 10 -1.92 -32.08 2.67
N SER A 11 -3.17 -32.34 2.25
CA SER A 11 -3.70 -31.86 0.96
C SER A 11 -4.15 -30.40 0.99
N ASN A 12 -4.69 -29.93 2.12
CA ASN A 12 -5.09 -28.52 2.27
C ASN A 12 -3.87 -27.60 2.37
N VAL A 13 -2.80 -28.04 3.05
CA VAL A 13 -1.57 -27.25 3.22
C VAL A 13 -0.92 -26.91 1.87
N LEU A 14 -0.88 -27.87 0.93
CA LEU A 14 -0.33 -27.64 -0.41
C LEU A 14 -1.16 -26.63 -1.22
N ASN A 15 -2.49 -26.67 -1.12
CA ASN A 15 -3.36 -25.71 -1.81
C ASN A 15 -3.21 -24.28 -1.25
N HIS A 16 -3.04 -24.12 0.06
CA HIS A 16 -2.79 -22.81 0.68
C HIS A 16 -1.38 -22.27 0.37
N LEU A 17 -0.38 -23.15 0.21
CA LEU A 17 0.97 -22.77 -0.22
C LEU A 17 1.02 -22.36 -1.70
N GLN A 18 0.26 -23.02 -2.56
CA GLN A 18 0.19 -22.71 -3.99
C GLN A 18 -0.65 -21.46 -4.29
N ALA A 19 -1.68 -21.18 -3.48
CA ALA A 19 -2.44 -19.92 -3.53
C ALA A 19 -1.61 -18.70 -3.09
N ASN A 20 -0.69 -18.88 -2.13
CA ASN A 20 0.23 -17.83 -1.69
C ASN A 20 1.41 -17.59 -2.67
N ALA A 21 1.65 -18.48 -3.63
CA ALA A 21 2.69 -18.32 -4.63
C ALA A 21 2.28 -17.40 -5.81
N GLN A 22 0.98 -17.20 -6.03
CA GLN A 22 0.46 -16.36 -7.13
C GLN A 22 0.01 -14.96 -6.71
N ALA A 23 -0.12 -14.69 -5.40
CA ALA A 23 -0.38 -13.36 -4.87
C ALA A 23 0.97 -12.73 -4.45
N GLY A 24 1.44 -11.74 -5.21
CA GLY A 24 2.73 -11.06 -5.01
C GLY A 24 2.88 -10.33 -3.67
N GLY A 25 3.14 -11.08 -2.60
CA GLY A 25 3.33 -10.51 -1.27
C GLY A 25 3.54 -11.55 -0.19
N ASN A 26 4.66 -12.27 -0.23
CA ASN A 26 5.24 -12.92 0.96
C ASN A 26 6.75 -13.00 0.80
N SER A 27 7.47 -12.07 1.43
CA SER A 27 8.86 -12.27 1.79
C SER A 27 9.04 -11.71 3.19
N PRO A 28 9.17 -12.57 4.22
CA PRO A 28 9.46 -12.16 5.61
C PRO A 28 10.92 -11.71 5.79
N VAL A 29 11.72 -11.79 4.74
CA VAL A 29 13.09 -11.31 4.70
C VAL A 29 13.26 -10.57 3.38
N PRO A 30 13.83 -9.36 3.37
CA PRO A 30 14.25 -8.70 2.13
C PRO A 30 15.07 -9.70 1.31
N PRO A 31 14.62 -10.09 0.10
CA PRO A 31 15.44 -10.96 -0.74
C PRO A 31 16.76 -10.25 -1.00
N VAL A 32 17.88 -10.95 -0.79
CA VAL A 32 19.20 -10.51 -1.28
C VAL A 32 19.00 -10.19 -2.75
N ALA A 33 19.02 -8.90 -3.07
CA ALA A 33 18.74 -8.41 -4.41
C ALA A 33 19.78 -9.03 -5.35
N PRO A 34 19.38 -9.49 -6.54
CA PRO A 34 20.37 -9.92 -7.53
C PRO A 34 21.34 -8.76 -7.74
N ALA A 35 22.65 -9.06 -7.69
CA ALA A 35 23.77 -8.13 -7.67
C ALA A 35 23.83 -7.13 -8.86
N SER A 36 22.84 -7.12 -9.73
CA SER A 36 22.74 -6.29 -10.94
C SER A 36 21.78 -5.10 -10.86
N VAL A 37 20.99 -4.93 -9.78
CA VAL A 37 20.10 -3.74 -9.60
C VAL A 37 20.57 -2.84 -8.47
N VAL A 38 21.88 -2.63 -8.43
CA VAL A 38 22.58 -1.73 -7.50
C VAL A 38 22.17 -0.30 -7.83
N ALA A 39 21.61 0.41 -6.85
CA ALA A 39 21.32 1.84 -6.96
C ALA A 39 22.59 2.61 -7.37
N PRO A 40 22.48 3.76 -8.09
CA PRO A 40 23.64 4.52 -8.57
C PRO A 40 24.65 4.72 -7.44
N ARG A 41 25.91 4.31 -7.69
CA ARG A 41 27.07 4.31 -6.76
C ARG A 41 26.78 5.16 -5.53
N SER A 42 26.29 4.49 -4.49
CA SER A 42 25.71 5.17 -3.34
C SER A 42 26.79 6.03 -2.69
N ARG A 43 26.41 7.20 -2.17
CA ARG A 43 27.31 8.04 -1.36
C ARG A 43 28.04 7.23 -0.27
N TYR A 44 27.44 6.13 0.18
CA TYR A 44 28.01 5.19 1.13
C TYR A 44 29.16 4.37 0.58
N SER A 45 29.16 3.96 -0.71
CA SER A 45 30.30 3.21 -1.25
C SER A 45 31.60 4.03 -1.18
N GLN A 46 31.52 5.35 -1.37
CA GLN A 46 32.67 6.25 -1.23
C GLN A 46 33.15 6.33 0.23
N ILE A 47 32.22 6.38 1.19
CA ILE A 47 32.55 6.42 2.62
C ILE A 47 33.14 5.07 3.09
N LEU A 48 32.63 3.95 2.56
CA LEU A 48 33.11 2.60 2.87
C LEU A 48 34.51 2.31 2.30
N GLU A 49 34.96 3.12 1.33
CA GLU A 49 36.30 3.09 0.74
C GLU A 49 37.24 4.13 1.38
N SER A 50 36.77 4.88 2.40
CA SER A 50 37.58 5.90 3.06
C SER A 50 38.67 5.27 3.95
N PRO A 51 39.85 5.94 4.06
CA PRO A 51 40.96 5.45 4.88
C PRO A 51 40.65 5.42 6.39
N GLU A 52 39.65 6.16 6.84
CA GLU A 52 39.18 6.14 8.23
C GLU A 52 38.57 4.78 8.61
N LEU A 53 38.03 4.04 7.64
CA LEU A 53 37.41 2.72 7.83
C LEU A 53 38.36 1.54 7.54
N ASP A 54 39.65 1.78 7.34
CA ASP A 54 40.62 0.70 7.08
C ASP A 54 40.91 -0.19 8.29
N THR A 55 40.50 0.22 9.48
CA THR A 55 40.60 -0.61 10.69
C THR A 55 39.60 -1.78 10.72
N LEU A 56 38.58 -1.76 9.85
CA LEU A 56 37.54 -2.78 9.79
C LEU A 56 38.02 -4.04 9.08
N THR A 57 37.62 -5.21 9.60
CA THR A 57 37.93 -6.49 8.94
C THR A 57 37.20 -6.62 7.60
N PRO A 58 37.69 -7.46 6.67
CA PRO A 58 37.01 -7.68 5.38
C PRO A 58 35.54 -8.09 5.54
N ILE A 59 35.26 -8.95 6.53
CA ILE A 59 33.91 -9.43 6.86
C ILE A 59 33.03 -8.27 7.37
N GLN A 60 33.56 -7.37 8.20
CA GLN A 60 32.84 -6.18 8.65
C GLN A 60 32.50 -5.24 7.50
N LYS A 61 33.44 -5.06 6.56
CA LYS A 61 33.22 -4.26 5.34
C LYS A 61 32.16 -4.91 4.43
N GLU A 62 32.15 -6.23 4.31
CA GLU A 62 31.13 -7.00 3.57
C GLU A 62 29.75 -6.84 4.20
N PHE A 63 29.63 -6.94 5.53
CA PHE A 63 28.38 -6.65 6.24
C PHE A 63 27.87 -5.23 5.96
N LEU A 64 28.74 -4.21 5.96
CA LEU A 64 28.32 -2.85 5.66
C LEU A 64 27.77 -2.71 4.22
N LYS A 65 28.37 -3.40 3.26
CA LYS A 65 27.95 -3.35 1.85
C LYS A 65 26.68 -4.17 1.60
N GLU A 66 26.68 -5.43 1.98
CA GLU A 66 25.62 -6.37 1.65
C GLU A 66 24.46 -6.26 2.64
N ARG A 67 24.74 -6.18 3.93
CA ARG A 67 23.67 -6.10 4.92
C ARG A 67 23.17 -4.67 5.07
N TRP A 68 24.01 -3.73 5.44
CA TRP A 68 23.49 -2.40 5.79
C TRP A 68 23.06 -1.57 4.57
N GLN A 69 23.93 -1.42 3.56
CA GLN A 69 23.64 -0.58 2.40
C GLN A 69 22.53 -1.17 1.53
N GLU A 70 22.52 -2.48 1.29
CA GLU A 70 21.46 -3.11 0.51
C GLU A 70 20.10 -2.92 1.18
N GLN A 71 20.02 -3.07 2.51
CA GLN A 71 18.79 -2.87 3.28
C GLN A 71 18.26 -1.45 3.15
N ILE A 72 19.11 -0.42 3.26
CA ILE A 72 18.71 0.96 3.01
C ILE A 72 18.07 1.09 1.62
N SER A 73 18.71 0.49 0.60
CA SER A 73 18.25 0.58 -0.78
C SER A 73 16.90 -0.12 -0.97
N TRP A 74 16.71 -1.28 -0.34
CA TRP A 74 15.49 -2.06 -0.37
C TRP A 74 14.34 -1.29 0.28
N PHE A 75 14.52 -0.83 1.52
CA PHE A 75 13.52 -0.06 2.26
C PHE A 75 13.14 1.22 1.52
N SER A 76 14.13 1.95 0.99
CA SER A 76 13.90 3.19 0.25
C SER A 76 13.11 2.95 -1.04
N ARG A 77 13.46 1.91 -1.81
CA ARG A 77 12.77 1.54 -3.05
C ARG A 77 11.34 1.08 -2.77
N ARG A 78 11.16 0.27 -1.72
CA ARG A 78 9.85 -0.23 -1.28
C ARG A 78 8.96 0.88 -0.77
N ALA A 79 9.49 1.83 0.00
CA ALA A 79 8.77 3.03 0.43
C ALA A 79 8.27 3.83 -0.78
N LYS A 80 9.14 4.09 -1.76
CA LYS A 80 8.76 4.83 -2.97
C LYS A 80 7.72 4.11 -3.82
N GLN A 81 7.84 2.79 -3.97
CA GLN A 81 6.86 1.99 -4.71
C GLN A 81 5.47 2.05 -4.05
N ASN A 82 5.40 1.86 -2.73
CA ASN A 82 4.14 1.95 -1.99
C ASN A 82 3.55 3.37 -2.01
N GLN A 83 4.41 4.40 -1.90
CA GLN A 83 3.99 5.80 -1.99
C GLN A 83 3.36 6.09 -3.37
N ASN A 84 3.97 5.61 -4.46
CA ASN A 84 3.44 5.80 -5.80
C ASN A 84 2.09 5.10 -5.99
N TRP A 85 1.95 3.85 -5.52
CA TRP A 85 0.67 3.14 -5.57
C TRP A 85 -0.42 3.83 -4.75
N TYR A 86 -0.09 4.23 -3.53
CA TYR A 86 -0.98 5.01 -2.67
C TYR A 86 -1.47 6.28 -3.39
N ASN A 87 -0.55 7.06 -3.94
CA ASN A 87 -0.89 8.30 -4.64
C ASN A 87 -1.75 8.05 -5.90
N ARG A 88 -1.48 6.97 -6.65
CA ARG A 88 -2.27 6.61 -7.84
C ARG A 88 -3.71 6.26 -7.48
N ILE A 89 -3.91 5.39 -6.49
CA ILE A 89 -5.25 4.98 -6.04
C ILE A 89 -6.01 6.18 -5.48
N ARG A 90 -5.34 6.96 -4.61
CA ARG A 90 -5.96 8.15 -4.00
C ARG A 90 -6.39 9.19 -5.04
N LEU A 91 -5.58 9.40 -6.09
CA LEU A 91 -5.93 10.30 -7.18
C LEU A 91 -7.19 9.81 -7.93
N THR A 92 -7.28 8.50 -8.23
CA THR A 92 -8.46 7.95 -8.91
C THR A 92 -9.73 8.10 -8.07
N THR A 93 -9.64 7.92 -6.75
CA THR A 93 -10.77 8.10 -5.84
C THR A 93 -11.24 9.56 -5.78
N ILE A 94 -10.31 10.52 -5.72
CA ILE A 94 -10.63 11.97 -5.71
C ILE A 94 -11.27 12.40 -7.02
N ILE A 95 -10.73 11.97 -8.17
CA ILE A 95 -11.32 12.31 -9.47
C ILE A 95 -12.71 11.68 -9.57
N GLY A 96 -12.85 10.41 -9.18
CA GLY A 96 -14.14 9.71 -9.20
C GLY A 96 -15.21 10.41 -8.36
N SER A 97 -14.87 10.94 -7.18
CA SER A 97 -15.84 11.62 -6.31
C SER A 97 -16.34 12.95 -6.88
N ILE A 98 -15.53 13.63 -7.70
CA ILE A 98 -15.92 14.88 -8.37
C ILE A 98 -16.75 14.58 -9.64
N VAL A 99 -16.39 13.51 -10.36
CA VAL A 99 -17.03 13.14 -11.64
C VAL A 99 -18.44 12.56 -11.44
N VAL A 100 -18.67 11.78 -10.38
CA VAL A 100 -19.98 11.13 -10.11
C VAL A 100 -21.12 12.15 -10.00
N PRO A 101 -21.06 13.20 -9.15
CA PRO A 101 -22.13 14.20 -9.06
C PRO A 101 -22.37 14.95 -10.38
N ALA A 102 -21.30 15.27 -11.11
CA ALA A 102 -21.39 15.99 -12.38
C ALA A 102 -22.15 15.18 -13.44
N LEU A 103 -21.88 13.87 -13.53
CA LEU A 103 -22.61 12.96 -14.44
C LEU A 103 -24.08 12.80 -14.05
N LEU A 104 -24.37 12.67 -12.75
CA LEU A 104 -25.75 12.56 -12.26
C LEU A 104 -26.56 13.86 -12.51
N SER A 105 -25.91 15.03 -12.42
CA SER A 105 -26.54 16.33 -12.68
C SER A 105 -26.90 16.55 -14.16
N TRP A 106 -26.16 15.95 -15.09
CA TRP A 106 -26.40 16.13 -16.53
C TRP A 106 -27.70 15.44 -17.00
N GLY A 107 -28.04 14.29 -16.41
CA GLY A 107 -29.20 13.49 -16.82
C GLY A 107 -30.55 13.92 -16.22
N SER A 108 -30.56 14.84 -15.24
CA SER A 108 -31.74 15.16 -14.42
C SER A 108 -32.55 16.37 -14.90
N VAL A 109 -32.03 17.16 -15.84
CA VAL A 109 -32.65 18.43 -16.29
C VAL A 109 -33.98 18.32 -17.07
N PRO A 110 -34.34 17.24 -17.81
CA PRO A 110 -35.55 17.29 -18.63
C PRO A 110 -36.84 16.90 -17.87
N LEU A 111 -36.78 16.13 -16.78
CA LEU A 111 -37.99 15.69 -16.05
C LEU A 111 -38.60 16.79 -15.16
N THR A 112 -37.76 17.63 -14.55
CA THR A 112 -38.22 18.75 -13.71
C THR A 112 -38.89 19.83 -14.55
N ALA A 113 -38.40 20.08 -15.76
CA ALA A 113 -39.01 21.02 -16.69
C ALA A 113 -40.47 20.66 -17.00
N PHE A 114 -40.78 19.37 -17.18
CA PHE A 114 -42.15 18.88 -17.41
C PHE A 114 -43.06 18.93 -16.18
N LEU A 115 -42.54 18.75 -14.97
CA LEU A 115 -43.34 18.81 -13.74
C LEU A 115 -43.61 20.24 -13.25
N VAL A 116 -42.71 21.18 -13.57
CA VAL A 116 -42.79 22.58 -13.14
C VAL A 116 -43.51 23.47 -14.14
N SER A 117 -43.67 23.04 -15.41
CA SER A 117 -44.40 23.83 -16.40
C SER A 117 -45.90 23.86 -16.06
N PRO A 118 -46.53 25.04 -15.89
CA PRO A 118 -47.95 25.13 -15.62
C PRO A 118 -48.74 24.59 -16.82
N PRO A 119 -49.85 23.86 -16.59
CA PRO A 119 -50.70 23.38 -17.68
C PRO A 119 -51.20 24.58 -18.50
N PRO A 120 -51.31 24.45 -19.83
CA PRO A 120 -51.88 25.51 -20.65
C PRO A 120 -53.31 25.83 -20.15
N SER A 121 -53.60 27.12 -19.97
CA SER A 121 -54.94 27.59 -19.58
C SER A 121 -55.99 27.02 -20.55
N PRO A 122 -57.14 26.54 -20.07
CA PRO A 122 -58.17 26.01 -20.95
C PRO A 122 -58.69 27.11 -21.87
N GLU A 123 -58.39 27.02 -23.17
CA GLU A 123 -59.10 27.79 -24.19
C GLU A 123 -60.53 27.22 -24.28
N PHE A 124 -61.51 28.00 -23.80
CA PHE A 124 -62.92 27.65 -23.85
C PHE A 124 -63.38 27.56 -25.32
N GLY A 125 -63.60 26.34 -25.83
CA GLY A 125 -64.23 26.12 -27.12
C GLY A 125 -63.68 24.97 -27.96
N SER A 126 -62.52 24.41 -27.62
CA SER A 126 -61.92 23.29 -28.35
C SER A 126 -62.06 21.99 -27.53
N PRO A 127 -62.32 20.82 -28.13
CA PRO A 127 -62.18 19.55 -27.45
C PRO A 127 -60.70 19.37 -27.12
N THR A 128 -60.30 19.85 -25.95
CA THR A 128 -58.95 19.73 -25.40
C THR A 128 -58.62 18.25 -25.30
N ALA A 129 -57.88 17.75 -26.29
CA ALA A 129 -57.06 16.57 -26.12
C ALA A 129 -56.06 16.94 -25.02
N GLN A 130 -56.38 16.60 -23.77
CA GLN A 130 -55.38 16.63 -22.71
C GLN A 130 -54.18 15.82 -23.21
N PRO A 131 -52.93 16.28 -23.02
CA PRO A 131 -51.78 15.48 -23.33
C PRO A 131 -51.84 14.23 -22.45
N ARG A 132 -52.38 13.14 -23.01
CA ARG A 132 -52.44 11.85 -22.35
C ARG A 132 -50.98 11.45 -22.21
N LEU A 133 -50.46 11.48 -20.98
CA LEU A 133 -49.20 10.87 -20.56
C LEU A 133 -49.27 9.38 -20.90
N SER A 134 -49.07 9.05 -22.17
CA SER A 134 -49.14 7.72 -22.70
C SER A 134 -47.74 7.16 -22.63
N ILE A 135 -47.53 6.13 -21.80
CA ILE A 135 -46.24 5.43 -21.58
C ILE A 135 -45.64 4.88 -22.91
N THR A 136 -46.43 4.93 -23.98
CA THR A 136 -46.15 4.43 -25.33
C THR A 136 -45.74 5.51 -26.34
N ASP A 137 -45.71 6.80 -25.97
CA ASP A 137 -45.27 7.87 -26.87
C ASP A 137 -43.76 7.70 -27.21
N PRO A 138 -43.36 7.56 -28.49
CA PRO A 138 -41.97 7.31 -28.87
C PRO A 138 -41.01 8.40 -28.40
N ALA A 139 -41.45 9.66 -28.32
CA ALA A 139 -40.61 10.76 -27.81
C ALA A 139 -40.28 10.58 -26.31
N MET A 140 -41.27 10.13 -25.53
CA MET A 140 -41.10 9.88 -24.10
C MET A 140 -40.26 8.62 -23.83
N GLN A 141 -40.34 7.61 -24.70
CA GLN A 141 -39.52 6.40 -24.61
C GLN A 141 -38.02 6.72 -24.78
N HIS A 142 -37.63 7.54 -25.75
CA HIS A 142 -36.22 7.94 -25.91
C HIS A 142 -35.69 8.67 -24.67
N GLN A 143 -36.48 9.58 -24.09
CA GLN A 143 -36.09 10.32 -22.89
C GLN A 143 -35.96 9.41 -21.66
N LEU A 144 -36.88 8.44 -21.50
CA LEU A 144 -36.81 7.46 -20.41
C LEU A 144 -35.62 6.50 -20.56
N GLN A 145 -35.27 6.10 -21.79
CA GLN A 145 -34.08 5.27 -22.06
C GLN A 145 -32.78 6.01 -21.71
N LEU A 146 -32.66 7.28 -22.07
CA LEU A 146 -31.51 8.12 -21.71
C LEU A 146 -31.36 8.28 -20.20
N TYR A 147 -32.48 8.49 -19.49
CA TYR A 147 -32.47 8.60 -18.03
C TYR A 147 -32.04 7.30 -17.34
N ARG A 148 -32.53 6.14 -17.80
CA ARG A 148 -32.11 4.83 -17.28
C ARG A 148 -30.63 4.56 -17.53
N ALA A 149 -30.12 4.90 -18.71
CA ALA A 149 -28.70 4.78 -19.03
C ALA A 149 -27.82 5.68 -18.13
N ALA A 150 -28.26 6.91 -17.87
CA ALA A 150 -27.58 7.83 -16.95
C ALA A 150 -27.56 7.29 -15.50
N LEU A 151 -28.66 6.72 -15.02
CA LEU A 151 -28.70 6.09 -13.69
C LEU A 151 -27.79 4.88 -13.58
N ILE A 152 -27.81 3.96 -14.55
CA ILE A 152 -26.97 2.75 -14.53
C ILE A 152 -25.49 3.11 -14.58
N THR A 153 -25.11 4.08 -15.42
CA THR A 153 -23.71 4.55 -15.52
C THR A 153 -23.25 5.27 -14.26
N GLY A 154 -24.09 6.12 -13.67
CA GLY A 154 -23.80 6.78 -12.40
C GLY A 154 -23.62 5.81 -11.23
N VAL A 155 -24.52 4.82 -11.11
CA VAL A 155 -24.40 3.77 -10.09
C VAL A 155 -23.14 2.94 -10.30
N GLY A 156 -22.86 2.52 -11.55
CA GLY A 156 -21.65 1.76 -11.88
C GLY A 156 -20.36 2.51 -11.52
N LEU A 157 -20.29 3.81 -11.83
CA LEU A 157 -19.13 4.63 -11.50
C LEU A 157 -18.97 4.81 -9.98
N SER A 158 -20.07 5.01 -9.25
CA SER A 158 -20.02 5.14 -7.79
C SER A 158 -19.53 3.87 -7.10
N GLN A 159 -19.96 2.69 -7.58
CA GLN A 159 -19.50 1.40 -7.05
C GLN A 159 -18.02 1.17 -7.33
N LEU A 160 -17.53 1.58 -8.50
CA LEU A 160 -16.10 1.51 -8.82
C LEU A 160 -15.27 2.35 -7.85
N VAL A 161 -15.70 3.58 -7.55
CA VAL A 161 -15.03 4.45 -6.57
C VAL A 161 -15.05 3.82 -5.18
N ALA A 162 -16.16 3.22 -4.76
CA ALA A 162 -16.26 2.51 -3.49
C ALA A 162 -15.30 1.31 -3.41
N ILE A 163 -15.16 0.53 -4.50
CA ILE A 163 -14.19 -0.55 -4.60
C ILE A 163 -12.76 -0.02 -4.50
N CYS A 164 -12.43 1.08 -5.19
CA CYS A 164 -11.11 1.72 -5.09
C CYS A 164 -10.79 2.17 -3.65
N ALA A 165 -11.75 2.77 -2.96
CA ALA A 165 -11.60 3.15 -1.56
C ALA A 165 -11.41 1.94 -0.63
N ALA A 166 -12.19 0.87 -0.84
CA ALA A 166 -12.05 -0.38 -0.10
C ALA A 166 -10.68 -1.03 -0.33
N VAL A 167 -10.18 -1.02 -1.56
CA VAL A 167 -8.82 -1.49 -1.90
C VAL A 167 -7.76 -0.65 -1.19
N GLU A 168 -7.89 0.68 -1.17
CA GLU A 168 -6.96 1.55 -0.43
C GLU A 168 -6.88 1.17 1.06
N GLN A 169 -8.04 0.91 1.67
CA GLN A 169 -8.15 0.56 3.09
C GLN A 169 -7.65 -0.85 3.41
N PHE A 170 -7.90 -1.81 2.52
CA PHE A 170 -7.41 -3.18 2.65
C PHE A 170 -5.88 -3.24 2.58
N PHE A 171 -5.29 -2.55 1.61
CA PHE A 171 -3.85 -2.61 1.41
C PHE A 171 -3.08 -1.69 2.36
N LYS A 172 -3.69 -0.68 3.01
CA LYS A 172 -2.97 0.23 3.93
C LYS A 172 -1.65 0.75 3.36
N PHE A 173 -1.62 1.06 2.06
CA PHE A 173 -0.39 1.49 1.38
C PHE A 173 0.22 2.72 2.06
N GLY A 174 -0.65 3.59 2.59
CA GLY A 174 -0.31 4.74 3.43
C GLY A 174 0.58 4.40 4.62
N ASP A 175 0.21 3.38 5.40
CA ASP A 175 0.95 3.01 6.61
C ASP A 175 2.24 2.27 6.26
N ARG A 176 2.19 1.38 5.26
CA ARG A 176 3.37 0.64 4.78
C ARG A 176 4.48 1.56 4.28
N TRP A 177 4.16 2.56 3.45
CA TRP A 177 5.22 3.44 2.91
C TRP A 177 5.88 4.27 4.01
N ARG A 178 5.10 4.72 5.01
CA ARG A 178 5.65 5.46 6.15
C ARG A 178 6.53 4.58 7.02
N HIS A 179 6.12 3.34 7.26
CA HIS A 179 6.91 2.37 8.00
C HIS A 179 8.25 2.09 7.31
N TYR A 180 8.25 1.70 6.03
CA TYR A 180 9.48 1.46 5.27
C TYR A 180 10.37 2.70 5.18
N ARG A 181 9.77 3.89 5.04
CA ARG A 181 10.54 5.14 5.04
C ARG A 181 11.17 5.38 6.40
N ARG A 182 10.46 5.17 7.50
CA ARG A 182 11.01 5.30 8.86
C ARG A 182 12.21 4.38 9.04
N SER A 183 12.09 3.10 8.68
CA SER A 183 13.17 2.13 8.81
C SER A 183 14.38 2.51 7.93
N ALA A 184 14.14 2.97 6.69
CA ALA A 184 15.20 3.52 5.85
C ALA A 184 15.91 4.72 6.50
N GLU A 185 15.18 5.68 7.08
CA GLU A 185 15.77 6.85 7.72
C GLU A 185 16.53 6.49 9.01
N LEU A 186 16.04 5.52 9.79
CA LEU A 186 16.74 5.01 10.97
C LEU A 186 18.06 4.33 10.58
N LEU A 187 18.05 3.45 9.57
CA LEU A 187 19.27 2.79 9.07
C LEU A 187 20.31 3.82 8.61
N LYS A 188 19.88 4.88 7.92
CA LYS A 188 20.78 5.97 7.52
C LYS A 188 21.32 6.74 8.73
N THR A 189 20.46 7.02 9.72
CA THR A 189 20.84 7.73 10.94
C THR A 189 21.91 6.98 11.72
N HIS A 190 21.71 5.67 11.98
CA HIS A 190 22.71 4.85 12.63
C HIS A 190 24.00 4.73 11.81
N GLY A 191 23.91 4.72 10.48
CA GLY A 191 25.08 4.76 9.61
C GLY A 191 25.92 6.02 9.81
N TRP A 192 25.31 7.20 9.77
CA TRP A 192 26.01 8.47 10.01
C TRP A 192 26.59 8.54 11.41
N GLN A 193 25.83 8.13 12.43
CA GLN A 193 26.32 8.08 13.80
C GLN A 193 27.53 7.15 13.95
N PHE A 194 27.55 6.01 13.26
CA PHE A 194 28.68 5.09 13.28
C PHE A 194 29.90 5.66 12.55
N PHE A 195 29.71 6.30 11.39
CA PHE A 195 30.81 6.89 10.62
C PHE A 195 31.44 8.09 11.32
N GLU A 196 30.66 8.90 12.02
CA GLU A 196 31.18 10.05 12.76
C GLU A 196 31.56 9.69 14.21
N LEU A 197 31.36 8.43 14.62
CA LEU A 197 31.48 7.96 16.01
C LEU A 197 30.74 8.90 16.98
N THR A 198 29.47 9.20 16.68
CA THR A 198 28.60 10.06 17.48
C THR A 198 27.44 9.27 18.10
N GLY A 199 26.68 9.94 18.97
CA GLY A 199 25.51 9.35 19.63
C GLY A 199 25.90 8.10 20.44
N PRO A 200 25.27 6.92 20.19
CA PRO A 200 25.59 5.70 20.92
C PRO A 200 27.02 5.18 20.67
N TYR A 201 27.71 5.68 19.64
CA TYR A 201 29.08 5.31 19.32
C TYR A 201 30.14 6.31 19.82
N ALA A 202 29.71 7.40 20.46
CA ALA A 202 30.61 8.43 21.01
C ALA A 202 31.73 7.90 21.93
N PRO A 203 31.49 6.90 22.81
CA PRO A 203 32.55 6.35 23.65
C PRO A 203 33.75 5.77 22.87
N TYR A 204 33.53 5.28 21.65
CA TYR A 204 34.56 4.67 20.82
C TYR A 204 35.38 5.69 20.02
N SER A 205 34.96 6.96 20.00
CA SER A 205 35.68 8.07 19.34
C SER A 205 37.05 8.29 19.96
N GLN A 206 37.18 8.13 21.28
CA GLN A 206 38.44 8.37 22.02
C GLN A 206 39.55 7.39 21.62
N ASN A 207 39.18 6.15 21.30
CA ASN A 207 40.11 5.12 20.83
C ASN A 207 40.28 5.14 19.30
N GLY A 208 39.48 5.93 18.58
CA GLY A 208 39.52 6.09 17.12
C GLY A 208 39.21 4.83 16.32
N LYS A 209 38.51 3.84 16.92
CA LYS A 209 38.34 2.51 16.31
C LYS A 209 36.88 2.20 16.01
N HIS A 210 36.55 2.24 14.71
CA HIS A 210 35.27 1.71 14.20
C HIS A 210 35.09 0.22 14.50
N THR A 211 36.17 -0.53 14.66
CA THR A 211 36.16 -1.98 14.95
C THR A 211 35.49 -2.30 16.28
N GLU A 212 35.69 -1.48 17.31
CA GLU A 212 35.07 -1.66 18.63
C GLU A 212 33.58 -1.29 18.60
N ALA A 213 33.24 -0.22 17.88
CA ALA A 213 31.86 0.24 17.69
C ALA A 213 31.03 -0.69 16.78
N PHE A 214 31.68 -1.50 15.94
CA PHE A 214 31.02 -2.30 14.90
C PHE A 214 29.99 -3.27 15.47
N HIS A 215 30.30 -3.94 16.59
CA HIS A 215 29.37 -4.92 17.18
C HIS A 215 28.08 -4.26 17.66
N LEU A 216 28.18 -3.08 18.27
CA LEU A 216 27.01 -2.29 18.65
C LEU A 216 26.24 -1.84 17.42
N PHE A 217 26.94 -1.39 16.37
CA PHE A 217 26.30 -0.99 15.12
C PHE A 217 25.54 -2.14 14.47
N ALA A 218 26.17 -3.30 14.30
CA ALA A 218 25.54 -4.49 13.73
C ALA A 218 24.31 -4.90 14.53
N SER A 219 24.38 -4.88 15.87
CA SER A 219 23.23 -5.16 16.74
C SER A 219 22.07 -4.20 16.50
N GLN A 220 22.34 -2.90 16.39
CA GLN A 220 21.31 -1.87 16.16
C GLN A 220 20.67 -2.01 14.77
N ILE A 221 21.46 -2.30 13.75
CA ILE A 221 20.95 -2.55 12.39
C ILE A 221 20.06 -3.79 12.37
N GLU A 222 20.50 -4.89 12.99
CA GLU A 222 19.69 -6.11 13.05
C GLU A 222 18.42 -5.94 13.89
N GLU A 223 18.46 -5.16 14.97
CA GLU A 223 17.26 -4.82 15.75
C GLU A 223 16.23 -4.06 14.90
N ILE A 224 16.67 -3.06 14.12
CA ILE A 224 15.79 -2.33 13.20
C ILE A 224 15.18 -3.29 12.19
N ILE A 225 15.98 -4.18 11.59
CA ILE A 225 15.51 -5.14 10.58
C ILE A 225 14.53 -6.15 11.20
N GLN A 226 14.85 -6.72 12.36
CA GLN A 226 13.99 -7.67 13.07
C GLN A 226 12.66 -7.03 13.48
N SER A 227 12.70 -5.78 13.98
CA SER A 227 11.48 -5.06 14.37
C SER A 227 10.49 -4.88 13.21
N ASP A 228 11.00 -4.75 11.98
CA ASP A 228 10.20 -4.63 10.77
C ASP A 228 9.56 -5.98 10.37
N VAL A 229 10.27 -7.10 10.61
CA VAL A 229 9.78 -8.46 10.36
C VAL A 229 8.72 -8.86 11.38
N ASP A 230 8.96 -8.59 12.67
CA ASP A 230 8.03 -8.93 13.76
C ASP A 230 6.74 -8.09 13.73
N GLY A 231 6.80 -6.87 13.21
CA GLY A 231 5.60 -6.07 12.91
C GLY A 231 4.65 -6.75 11.91
N TYR A 232 5.19 -7.65 11.07
CA TYR A 232 4.44 -8.45 10.10
C TYR A 232 4.03 -9.83 10.64
N VAL A 233 4.87 -10.48 11.46
CA VAL A 233 4.60 -11.82 12.03
C VAL A 233 3.74 -11.77 13.29
N SER A 234 3.76 -10.70 14.09
CA SER A 234 2.91 -10.57 15.29
C SER A 234 1.40 -10.47 14.97
N GLN A 235 1.03 -10.25 13.71
CA GLN A 235 -0.35 -10.38 13.22
C GLN A 235 -0.72 -11.83 12.88
N ILE A 236 0.25 -12.75 12.92
CA ILE A 236 0.10 -14.18 12.67
C ILE A 236 0.83 -14.96 13.78
N THR A 237 0.31 -14.84 15.00
CA THR A 237 0.42 -15.79 16.12
C THR A 237 1.77 -16.49 16.34
N ILE A 238 2.57 -15.98 17.29
CA ILE A 238 3.27 -16.84 18.26
C ILE A 238 3.00 -16.26 19.66
N PRO A 239 2.26 -16.95 20.55
CA PRO A 239 2.15 -16.52 21.94
C PRO A 239 3.56 -16.52 22.55
N LYS A 240 3.94 -15.40 23.17
CA LYS A 240 5.16 -15.28 23.99
C LYS A 240 5.21 -16.49 24.93
N PRO A 241 6.25 -17.35 24.88
CA PRO A 241 6.32 -18.47 25.81
C PRO A 241 6.31 -17.91 27.22
N PHE A 242 5.37 -18.40 28.04
CA PHE A 242 5.26 -18.03 29.44
C PHE A 242 6.59 -18.38 30.12
N VAL A 243 7.36 -17.36 30.50
CA VAL A 243 8.38 -17.50 31.52
C VAL A 243 7.63 -17.90 32.78
N ARG A 244 7.83 -19.14 33.25
CA ARG A 244 7.42 -19.49 34.61
C ARG A 244 8.39 -18.76 35.52
N GLU A 245 7.90 -17.75 36.22
CA GLU A 245 8.57 -17.23 37.41
C GLU A 245 8.56 -18.38 38.43
N ASP A 246 9.68 -19.07 38.56
CA ASP A 246 9.95 -20.00 39.64
C ASP A 246 10.15 -19.19 40.93
N ARG A 247 9.17 -19.28 41.82
CA ARG A 247 9.29 -18.97 43.25
C ARG A 247 9.83 -20.17 44.00
#